data_AF-A0A7X2IJ12-F1
#
_entry.id   AF-A0A7X2IJ12-F1
#
_cell.length_a   1.000
_cell.length_b   1.000
_cell.length_c   1.000
_cell.angle_alpha   90.00
_cell.angle_beta   90.00
_cell.angle_gamma   90.00
#
_symmetry.space_group_name_H-M   'P 1'
#
loop_
_entity.id
_entity.type
_entity.pdbx_description
1 polymer ?
#
loop_
_entity_poly.entity_id
_entity_poly.type
_entity_poly.pdbx_seq_one_letter_code
_entity_poly.pdbx_strand_id
1 'polypeptide(L)'
;MKQILTMLFMLISLGNAVAVSLNGRPTDDSVCDLGTMTTYRLGRITFVDGNTQQIDKIFVRLALRFISKSCRDGQELIMHSDFGTQMDENYFRDVATLLCGAANIKREVLATSEQPHAFQVKCTIVKLRTATAWLTNAESDKSTEAMIAEGAPSRQSGVPPDDKTPTLPKCSERPRFGPFILGVGGGACRD
;
A
#
# COMPACT_ATOMS: atom_id res chain seq x y z
N MET A 1 -55.18 26.30 27.24
CA MET A 1 -54.27 26.65 26.13
C MET A 1 -52.88 26.93 26.70
N LYS A 2 -51.91 26.04 26.49
CA LYS A 2 -50.47 26.34 26.63
C LYS A 2 -49.70 25.23 25.90
N GLN A 3 -49.39 25.48 24.64
CA GLN A 3 -48.47 24.65 23.86
C GLN A 3 -47.05 24.94 24.35
N ILE A 4 -46.39 23.93 24.89
CA ILE A 4 -44.95 23.96 25.18
C ILE A 4 -44.26 23.52 23.90
N LEU A 5 -43.68 24.49 23.20
CA LEU A 5 -42.93 24.33 21.97
C LEU A 5 -41.55 23.73 22.30
N THR A 6 -41.41 22.42 22.16
CA THR A 6 -40.13 21.72 22.31
C THR A 6 -39.28 21.98 21.07
N MET A 7 -38.39 22.98 21.13
CA MET A 7 -37.36 23.21 20.12
C MET A 7 -36.32 22.09 20.22
N LEU A 8 -36.42 21.10 19.34
CA LEU A 8 -35.40 20.08 19.12
C LEU A 8 -34.24 20.73 18.35
N PHE A 9 -33.25 21.26 19.06
CA PHE A 9 -31.97 21.67 18.48
C PHE A 9 -31.23 20.41 18.04
N MET A 10 -31.43 19.99 16.78
CA MET A 10 -30.55 19.04 16.09
C MET A 10 -29.18 19.73 15.93
N LEU A 11 -28.30 19.53 16.90
CA LEU A 11 -26.86 19.75 16.74
C LEU A 11 -26.34 18.68 15.79
N ILE A 12 -26.48 18.94 14.49
CA ILE A 12 -25.75 18.20 13.46
C ILE A 12 -24.29 18.59 13.65
N SER A 13 -23.52 17.73 14.31
CA SER A 13 -22.06 17.79 14.29
C SER A 13 -21.60 17.63 12.84
N LEU A 14 -21.53 18.75 12.12
CA LEU A 14 -20.77 18.91 10.89
C LEU A 14 -19.31 18.77 11.28
N GLY A 15 -18.83 17.52 11.38
CA GLY A 15 -17.41 17.26 11.46
C GLY A 15 -16.77 17.89 10.24
N ASN A 16 -15.95 18.93 10.46
CA ASN A 16 -15.25 19.61 9.39
C ASN A 16 -14.57 18.57 8.53
N ALA A 17 -14.90 18.63 7.25
CA ALA A 17 -14.28 17.74 6.34
C ALA A 17 -12.80 18.13 6.29
N VAL A 18 -11.90 17.23 6.69
CA VAL A 18 -10.49 17.41 6.34
C VAL A 18 -10.37 16.84 4.94
N ALA A 19 -10.13 17.70 3.97
CA ALA A 19 -9.58 17.33 2.70
C ALA A 19 -8.25 16.58 2.90
N VAL A 20 -8.22 15.28 2.62
CA VAL A 20 -7.00 14.48 2.82
C VAL A 20 -6.64 13.82 1.50
N SER A 21 -5.45 14.16 1.00
CA SER A 21 -4.75 13.28 0.07
C SER A 21 -3.73 12.41 0.80
N LEU A 22 -3.58 11.16 0.34
CA LEU A 22 -2.51 10.27 0.80
C LEU A 22 -1.11 10.87 0.54
N ASN A 23 -1.00 11.79 -0.43
CA ASN A 23 0.25 12.50 -0.71
C ASN A 23 0.48 13.74 0.19
N GLY A 24 -0.41 14.01 1.15
CA GLY A 24 -0.33 15.15 2.08
C GLY A 24 -0.69 16.50 1.45
N ARG A 25 -1.20 16.53 0.22
CA ARG A 25 -1.68 17.76 -0.42
C ARG A 25 -3.12 18.07 0.02
N PRO A 26 -3.44 19.36 0.19
CA PRO A 26 -4.83 19.78 0.38
C PRO A 26 -5.65 19.38 -0.85
N THR A 27 -6.75 18.67 -0.62
CA THR A 27 -7.82 18.49 -1.61
C THR A 27 -8.97 19.44 -1.29
N ASP A 28 -10.06 19.39 -2.05
CA ASP A 28 -11.33 19.93 -1.56
C ASP A 28 -12.02 18.88 -0.66
N ASP A 29 -12.91 19.34 0.21
CA ASP A 29 -13.65 18.53 1.18
C ASP A 29 -14.58 17.49 0.51
N SER A 30 -14.83 17.64 -0.78
CA SER A 30 -15.59 16.70 -1.62
C SER A 30 -14.78 15.49 -2.12
N VAL A 31 -13.45 15.46 -1.94
CA VAL A 31 -12.57 14.45 -2.55
C VAL A 31 -11.73 13.72 -1.50
N CYS A 32 -11.65 12.39 -1.66
CA CYS A 32 -10.75 11.47 -0.95
C CYS A 32 -9.73 10.92 -1.97
N ASP A 33 -8.63 11.64 -2.18
CA ASP A 33 -7.67 11.32 -3.22
C ASP A 33 -6.45 10.55 -2.68
N LEU A 34 -6.26 9.30 -3.07
CA LEU A 34 -5.06 8.54 -2.69
C LEU A 34 -3.82 8.94 -3.52
N GLY A 35 -4.00 9.82 -4.50
CA GLY A 35 -2.97 10.48 -5.29
C GLY A 35 -2.20 9.53 -6.21
N THR A 36 -1.37 10.11 -7.07
CA THR A 36 -0.44 9.35 -7.90
C THR A 36 0.48 8.47 -7.06
N MET A 37 0.84 7.32 -7.62
CA MET A 37 1.64 6.27 -7.00
C MET A 37 0.97 5.72 -5.74
N THR A 38 -0.36 5.53 -5.78
CA THR A 38 -1.16 5.09 -4.62
C THR A 38 -0.54 3.85 -3.96
N THR A 39 -0.30 2.79 -4.72
CA THR A 39 0.27 1.51 -4.23
C THR A 39 1.63 1.71 -3.59
N TYR A 40 2.53 2.42 -4.29
CA TYR A 40 3.87 2.70 -3.79
C TYR A 40 3.84 3.50 -2.47
N ARG A 41 2.93 4.47 -2.34
CA ARG A 41 2.79 5.27 -1.11
C ARG A 41 2.28 4.43 0.05
N LEU A 42 1.25 3.63 -0.17
CA LEU A 42 0.74 2.71 0.85
C LEU A 42 1.84 1.74 1.32
N GLY A 43 2.61 1.17 0.40
CA GLY A 43 3.69 0.24 0.69
C GLY A 43 4.95 0.88 1.31
N ARG A 44 5.03 2.21 1.33
CA ARG A 44 6.09 2.94 2.05
C ARG A 44 5.71 3.30 3.48
N ILE A 45 4.44 3.56 3.73
CA ILE A 45 3.94 3.84 5.09
C ILE A 45 4.06 2.58 5.94
N THR A 46 3.69 1.44 5.36
CA THR A 46 3.89 0.12 5.95
C THR A 46 4.77 -0.64 4.99
N PHE A 47 6.02 -0.92 5.36
CA PHE A 47 6.97 -1.60 4.47
C PHE A 47 6.44 -2.99 4.08
N VAL A 48 6.01 -3.13 2.82
CA VAL A 48 5.56 -4.41 2.23
C VAL A 48 6.56 -4.81 1.16
N ASP A 49 7.18 -6.00 1.31
CA ASP A 49 8.05 -6.56 0.29
C ASP A 49 7.23 -6.95 -0.95
N GLY A 50 7.76 -6.71 -2.15
CA GLY A 50 7.04 -6.98 -3.41
C GLY A 50 6.69 -8.45 -3.63
N ASN A 51 7.39 -9.38 -2.97
CA ASN A 51 7.14 -10.82 -3.05
C ASN A 51 6.31 -11.35 -1.87
N THR A 52 5.69 -10.47 -1.08
CA THR A 52 4.83 -10.88 0.02
C THR A 52 3.63 -11.66 -0.49
N GLN A 53 3.30 -12.79 0.13
CA GLN A 53 2.09 -13.54 -0.22
C GLN A 53 0.83 -12.72 0.09
N GLN A 54 -0.21 -12.82 -0.75
CA GLN A 54 -1.48 -12.09 -0.59
C GLN A 54 -1.31 -10.56 -0.54
N ILE A 55 -0.34 -10.05 -1.32
CA ILE A 55 0.00 -8.63 -1.39
C ILE A 55 -1.20 -7.74 -1.75
N ASP A 56 -2.07 -8.21 -2.64
CA ASP A 56 -3.33 -7.58 -3.02
C ASP A 56 -4.22 -7.32 -1.79
N LYS A 57 -4.45 -8.36 -0.96
CA LYS A 57 -5.27 -8.24 0.26
C LYS A 57 -4.64 -7.31 1.30
N ILE A 58 -3.31 -7.32 1.40
CA ILE A 58 -2.58 -6.39 2.27
C ILE A 58 -2.85 -4.95 1.81
N PHE A 59 -2.74 -4.66 0.51
CA PHE A 59 -3.02 -3.34 -0.04
C PHE A 59 -4.47 -2.90 0.12
N VAL A 60 -5.45 -3.81 0.02
CA VAL A 60 -6.85 -3.50 0.37
C VAL A 60 -6.95 -2.98 1.81
N ARG A 61 -6.35 -3.70 2.77
CA ARG A 61 -6.41 -3.30 4.19
C ARG A 61 -5.66 -2.00 4.46
N LEU A 62 -4.49 -1.80 3.85
CA LEU A 62 -3.74 -0.54 3.96
C LEU A 62 -4.53 0.65 3.41
N ALA A 63 -5.15 0.50 2.24
CA ALA A 63 -6.02 1.53 1.67
C ALA A 63 -7.21 1.84 2.60
N LEU A 64 -7.91 0.81 3.10
CA LEU A 64 -9.04 1.01 4.01
C LEU A 64 -8.64 1.65 5.34
N ARG A 65 -7.46 1.33 5.89
CA ARG A 65 -6.93 1.99 7.10
C ARG A 65 -6.75 3.50 6.89
N PHE A 66 -6.28 3.91 5.73
CA PHE A 66 -6.16 5.32 5.39
C PHE A 66 -7.54 5.97 5.20
N ILE A 67 -8.39 5.35 4.37
CA ILE A 67 -9.72 5.89 3.99
C ILE A 67 -10.63 6.02 5.21
N SER A 68 -10.69 4.99 6.07
CA SER A 68 -11.52 5.00 7.30
C SER A 68 -11.12 6.08 8.30
N LYS A 69 -9.86 6.51 8.30
CA LYS A 69 -9.36 7.57 9.19
C LYS A 69 -9.52 8.96 8.59
N SER A 70 -9.50 9.07 7.27
CA SER A 70 -9.24 10.35 6.58
C SER A 70 -10.39 10.83 5.72
N CYS A 71 -11.29 9.93 5.32
CA CYS A 71 -12.36 10.20 4.37
C CYS A 71 -13.75 10.08 5.01
N ARG A 72 -14.79 10.48 4.27
CA ARG A 72 -16.21 10.47 4.67
C ARG A 72 -17.09 9.94 3.56
N ASP A 73 -18.26 9.44 3.93
CA ASP A 73 -19.32 9.14 2.97
C ASP A 73 -19.70 10.41 2.17
N GLY A 74 -19.99 10.24 0.89
CA GLY A 74 -20.30 11.31 -0.06
C GLY A 74 -19.08 11.86 -0.83
N GLN A 75 -17.85 11.61 -0.37
CA GLN A 75 -16.65 12.05 -1.10
C GLN A 75 -16.39 11.18 -2.34
N GLU A 76 -15.79 11.78 -3.38
CA GLU A 76 -15.23 11.03 -4.51
C GLU A 76 -13.88 10.43 -4.10
N LEU A 77 -13.83 9.09 -4.05
CA LEU A 77 -12.61 8.32 -3.90
C LEU A 77 -11.89 8.27 -5.24
N ILE A 78 -10.59 8.58 -5.24
CA ILE A 78 -9.72 8.46 -6.43
C ILE A 78 -8.49 7.61 -6.07
N MET A 79 -8.25 6.57 -6.87
CA MET A 79 -7.08 5.69 -6.75
C MET A 79 -6.33 5.65 -8.08
N HIS A 80 -5.03 5.92 -8.05
CA HIS A 80 -4.20 6.03 -9.26
C HIS A 80 -3.22 4.85 -9.38
N SER A 81 -3.22 4.22 -10.56
CA SER A 81 -2.19 3.29 -10.98
C SER A 81 -1.41 3.91 -12.13
N ASP A 82 -0.17 4.30 -11.85
CA ASP A 82 0.69 4.95 -12.85
C ASP A 82 1.34 3.92 -13.80
N PHE A 83 1.49 2.68 -13.36
CA PHE A 83 2.10 1.61 -14.14
C PHE A 83 1.09 0.64 -14.75
N GLY A 84 -0.19 0.76 -14.39
CA GLY A 84 -1.24 -0.08 -14.94
C GLY A 84 -1.15 -1.56 -14.55
N THR A 85 -0.64 -1.86 -13.36
CA THR A 85 -0.37 -3.26 -12.99
C THR A 85 -1.66 -4.04 -12.72
N GLN A 86 -1.64 -5.35 -12.99
CA GLN A 86 -2.77 -6.23 -12.65
C GLN A 86 -3.07 -6.25 -11.15
N MET A 87 -2.04 -6.09 -10.31
CA MET A 87 -2.21 -5.98 -8.86
C MET A 87 -3.08 -4.77 -8.51
N ASP A 88 -2.74 -3.60 -9.04
CA ASP A 88 -3.52 -2.36 -8.83
C ASP A 88 -4.96 -2.54 -9.29
N GLU A 89 -5.16 -3.16 -10.45
CA GLU A 89 -6.51 -3.38 -10.97
C GLU A 89 -7.36 -4.26 -10.04
N ASN A 90 -6.77 -5.32 -9.50
CA ASN A 90 -7.47 -6.23 -8.61
C ASN A 90 -7.83 -5.55 -7.28
N TYR A 91 -6.83 -4.97 -6.60
CA TYR A 91 -7.08 -4.44 -5.26
C TYR A 91 -7.87 -3.12 -5.29
N PHE A 92 -7.74 -2.28 -6.33
CA PHE A 92 -8.61 -1.11 -6.49
C PHE A 92 -10.07 -1.51 -6.69
N ARG A 93 -10.32 -2.59 -7.44
CA ARG A 93 -11.67 -3.14 -7.59
C ARG A 93 -12.23 -3.62 -6.25
N ASP A 94 -11.43 -4.29 -5.44
CA ASP A 94 -11.85 -4.78 -4.13
C ASP A 94 -12.14 -3.62 -3.16
N VAL A 95 -11.26 -2.62 -3.10
CA VAL A 95 -11.46 -1.40 -2.31
C VAL A 95 -12.75 -0.67 -2.74
N ALA A 96 -12.93 -0.48 -4.05
CA ALA A 96 -14.13 0.18 -4.59
C ALA A 96 -15.40 -0.63 -4.30
N THR A 97 -15.35 -1.96 -4.33
CA THR A 97 -16.50 -2.81 -4.02
C THR A 97 -16.93 -2.69 -2.56
N LEU A 98 -15.95 -2.59 -1.64
CA LEU A 98 -16.19 -2.41 -0.21
C LEU A 98 -16.74 -1.03 0.14
N LEU A 99 -16.31 0.02 -0.57
CA LEU A 99 -16.66 1.42 -0.24
C LEU A 99 -17.80 2.01 -1.05
N CYS A 100 -17.99 1.57 -2.29
CA CYS A 100 -18.81 2.24 -3.27
C CYS A 100 -19.97 1.36 -3.76
N GLY A 101 -21.03 1.99 -4.28
CA GLY A 101 -22.07 1.28 -5.03
C GLY A 101 -21.53 0.81 -6.38
N ALA A 102 -21.82 -0.43 -6.79
CA ALA A 102 -21.23 -1.03 -8.00
C ALA A 102 -21.46 -0.20 -9.28
N ALA A 103 -22.62 0.45 -9.39
CA ALA A 103 -22.97 1.31 -10.52
C ALA A 103 -22.15 2.62 -10.58
N ASN A 104 -21.50 3.02 -9.48
CA ASN A 104 -20.74 4.27 -9.37
C ASN A 104 -19.23 4.08 -9.54
N ILE A 105 -18.77 2.86 -9.83
CA ILE A 105 -17.35 2.56 -10.02
C ILE A 105 -16.99 2.86 -11.48
N LYS A 106 -16.09 3.82 -11.68
CA LYS A 106 -15.59 4.22 -13.00
C LYS A 106 -14.09 3.97 -13.08
N ARG A 107 -13.64 3.37 -14.18
CA ARG A 107 -12.23 3.24 -14.53
C ARG A 107 -11.93 4.19 -15.68
N GLU A 108 -10.98 5.08 -15.49
CA GLU A 108 -10.55 6.06 -16.51
C GLU A 108 -9.11 5.77 -16.92
N VAL A 109 -8.85 5.75 -18.22
CA VAL A 109 -7.50 5.58 -18.77
C VAL A 109 -6.77 6.92 -18.73
N LEU A 110 -5.56 6.93 -18.20
CA LEU A 110 -4.70 8.11 -18.06
C LEU A 110 -3.38 7.95 -18.84
N ALA A 111 -3.40 7.12 -19.88
CA ALA A 111 -2.20 6.78 -20.64
C ALA A 111 -1.50 8.02 -21.20
N THR A 112 -0.19 8.08 -20.99
CA THR A 112 0.72 9.07 -21.61
C THR A 112 1.83 8.36 -22.37
N SER A 113 2.68 9.10 -23.09
CA SER A 113 3.87 8.52 -23.72
C SER A 113 4.84 7.89 -22.71
N GLU A 114 4.90 8.43 -21.49
CA GLU A 114 5.76 7.94 -20.41
C GLU A 114 5.11 6.82 -19.60
N GLN A 115 3.78 6.83 -19.50
CA GLN A 115 2.99 5.88 -18.72
C GLN A 115 1.84 5.34 -19.58
N PRO A 116 2.10 4.44 -20.54
CA PRO A 116 1.11 4.01 -21.53
C PRO A 116 -0.03 3.17 -20.94
N HIS A 117 0.13 2.69 -19.71
CA HIS A 117 -0.85 1.83 -19.03
C HIS A 117 -1.49 2.50 -17.82
N ALA A 118 -1.21 3.79 -17.56
CA ALA A 118 -1.76 4.49 -16.41
C ALA A 118 -3.29 4.53 -16.46
N PHE A 119 -3.90 4.35 -15.30
CA PHE A 119 -5.35 4.46 -15.12
C PHE A 119 -5.69 4.94 -13.71
N GLN A 120 -6.94 5.33 -13.52
CA GLN A 120 -7.50 5.59 -12.20
C GLN A 120 -8.85 4.92 -12.03
N VAL A 121 -9.18 4.61 -10.79
CA VAL A 121 -10.52 4.17 -10.38
C VAL A 121 -11.13 5.27 -9.53
N LYS A 122 -12.35 5.67 -9.89
CA LYS A 122 -13.14 6.69 -9.21
C LYS A 122 -14.47 6.13 -8.76
N CYS A 123 -14.90 6.49 -7.55
CA CYS A 123 -16.27 6.24 -7.10
C CYS A 123 -16.67 7.09 -5.91
N THR A 124 -17.97 7.33 -5.75
CA THR A 124 -18.51 7.97 -4.54
C THR A 124 -18.55 6.97 -3.39
N ILE A 125 -17.94 7.34 -2.26
CA ILE A 125 -17.97 6.55 -1.02
C ILE A 125 -19.38 6.58 -0.46
N VAL A 126 -20.01 5.42 -0.29
CA VAL A 126 -21.38 5.30 0.29
C VAL A 126 -21.48 4.20 1.36
N LYS A 127 -20.39 3.47 1.61
CA LYS A 127 -20.34 2.33 2.54
C LYS A 127 -19.18 2.45 3.54
N LEU A 128 -18.73 3.67 3.88
CA LEU A 128 -17.53 3.85 4.71
C LEU A 128 -17.64 3.12 6.05
N ARG A 129 -18.80 3.23 6.71
CA ARG A 129 -19.06 2.52 7.98
C ARG A 129 -18.96 1.00 7.84
N THR A 130 -19.53 0.44 6.78
CA THR A 130 -19.51 -1.01 6.53
C THR A 130 -18.08 -1.49 6.21
N ALA A 131 -17.35 -0.74 5.38
CA ALA A 131 -15.95 -1.04 5.07
C ALA A 131 -15.06 -0.95 6.32
N THR A 132 -15.33 0.01 7.22
CA THR A 132 -14.62 0.15 8.49
C THR A 132 -14.88 -1.07 9.40
N ALA A 133 -16.13 -1.50 9.52
CA ALA A 133 -16.46 -2.70 10.29
C ALA A 133 -15.82 -3.97 9.68
N TRP A 134 -15.82 -4.09 8.35
CA TRP A 134 -15.12 -5.17 7.65
C TRP A 134 -13.63 -5.17 7.98
N LEU A 135 -12.98 -4.00 7.94
CA LEU A 135 -11.57 -3.85 8.28
C LEU A 135 -11.32 -4.25 9.73
N THR A 136 -12.11 -3.76 10.69
CA THR A 136 -11.98 -4.13 12.10
C THR A 136 -12.07 -5.64 12.30
N ASN A 137 -13.05 -6.30 11.68
CA ASN A 137 -13.19 -7.75 11.76
C ASN A 137 -11.99 -8.47 11.14
N ALA A 138 -11.55 -8.04 9.96
CA ALA A 138 -10.40 -8.61 9.26
C ALA A 138 -9.09 -8.48 10.06
N GLU A 139 -8.89 -7.35 10.74
CA GLU A 139 -7.73 -7.11 11.62
C GLU A 139 -7.81 -7.89 12.92
N SER A 140 -9.02 -8.16 13.44
CA SER A 140 -9.21 -8.97 14.65
C SER A 140 -8.93 -10.46 14.43
N ASP A 141 -9.22 -10.96 13.22
CA ASP A 141 -8.92 -12.33 12.81
C ASP A 141 -7.41 -12.53 12.61
N LYS A 142 -6.79 -11.63 11.83
CA LYS A 142 -5.35 -11.60 11.62
C LYS A 142 -4.91 -10.18 11.30
N SER A 143 -3.93 -9.63 12.01
CA SER A 143 -3.47 -8.28 11.72
C SER A 143 -2.79 -8.18 10.35
N THR A 144 -2.88 -7.02 9.70
CA THR A 144 -2.15 -6.76 8.45
C THR A 144 -0.64 -6.89 8.66
N GLU A 145 -0.11 -6.48 9.82
CA GLU A 145 1.28 -6.66 10.19
C GLU A 145 1.68 -8.14 10.24
N ALA A 146 0.84 -9.02 10.78
CA ALA A 146 1.08 -10.46 10.78
C ALA A 146 1.05 -11.04 9.36
N MET A 147 0.13 -10.58 8.49
CA MET A 147 0.13 -10.98 7.08
C MET A 147 1.44 -10.60 6.37
N ILE A 148 1.96 -9.41 6.63
CA ILE A 148 3.22 -8.95 6.06
C ILE A 148 4.40 -9.77 6.60
N ALA A 149 4.47 -9.96 7.92
CA ALA A 149 5.57 -10.67 8.55
C ALA A 149 5.65 -12.15 8.15
N GLU A 150 4.50 -12.84 8.09
CA GLU A 150 4.43 -14.25 7.72
C GLU A 150 4.51 -14.48 6.21
N GLY A 151 4.00 -13.54 5.41
CA GLY A 151 4.01 -13.61 3.96
C GLY A 151 5.30 -13.14 3.31
N ALA A 152 6.18 -12.48 4.07
CA ALA A 152 7.46 -11.99 3.57
C ALA A 152 8.32 -13.15 3.07
N PRO A 153 9.05 -12.96 1.95
CA PRO A 153 9.94 -13.99 1.45
C PRO A 153 10.99 -14.33 2.52
N SER A 154 11.10 -15.61 2.88
CA SER A 154 12.18 -16.11 3.72
C SER A 154 13.52 -15.72 3.08
N ARG A 155 14.31 -14.89 3.75
CA ARG A 155 15.67 -14.51 3.32
C ARG A 155 16.67 -15.68 3.27
N GLN A 156 16.21 -16.92 3.40
CA GLN A 156 17.04 -18.13 3.37
C GLN A 156 17.43 -18.55 1.95
N SER A 157 16.87 -17.95 0.90
CA SER A 157 17.27 -18.25 -0.49
C SER A 157 18.33 -17.26 -0.97
N GLY A 158 19.55 -17.40 -0.48
CA GLY A 158 20.68 -16.58 -0.92
C GLY A 158 22.08 -17.09 -0.58
N VAL A 159 22.19 -18.12 0.27
CA VAL A 159 23.44 -18.87 0.46
C VAL A 159 23.08 -20.34 0.28
N PRO A 160 23.40 -20.97 -0.86
CA PRO A 160 23.46 -22.42 -0.91
C PRO A 160 24.32 -22.88 0.27
N PRO A 161 23.97 -23.95 1.01
CA PRO A 161 24.95 -24.55 1.89
C PRO A 161 26.09 -25.02 0.99
N ASP A 162 27.18 -24.25 0.95
CA ASP A 162 28.40 -24.67 0.29
C ASP A 162 28.93 -25.84 1.11
N ASP A 163 28.58 -27.06 0.68
CA ASP A 163 29.02 -28.32 1.28
C ASP A 163 30.49 -28.61 0.99
N LYS A 164 31.30 -27.55 0.95
CA LYS A 164 32.74 -27.58 0.83
C LYS A 164 33.28 -26.42 1.66
N THR A 165 33.61 -26.69 2.91
CA THR A 165 34.56 -25.88 3.67
C THR A 165 35.79 -25.65 2.79
N PRO A 166 36.04 -24.43 2.27
CA PRO A 166 37.24 -24.20 1.48
C PRO A 166 38.37 -24.06 2.48
N THR A 167 39.31 -25.01 2.48
CA THR A 167 40.56 -24.88 3.23
C THR A 167 41.29 -23.63 2.70
N LEU A 168 41.26 -22.54 3.48
CA LEU A 168 41.97 -21.30 3.13
C LEU A 168 43.49 -21.56 3.09
N PRO A 169 44.21 -21.12 2.04
CA PRO A 169 45.66 -21.28 1.95
C PRO A 169 46.39 -20.38 2.98
N LYS A 170 47.49 -20.89 3.55
CA LYS A 170 48.35 -20.13 4.47
C LYS A 170 49.06 -18.99 3.73
N CYS A 171 49.11 -17.81 4.35
CA CYS A 171 49.61 -16.57 3.76
C CYS A 171 51.15 -16.47 3.71
N SER A 172 51.84 -17.57 3.42
CA SER A 172 53.30 -17.63 3.41
C SER A 172 53.84 -17.91 2.03
N GLU A 173 53.57 -17.04 1.05
CA GLU A 173 54.39 -16.92 -0.16
C GLU A 173 54.10 -15.57 -0.86
N ARG A 174 55.18 -14.90 -1.30
CA ARG A 174 55.25 -13.45 -1.61
C ARG A 174 54.25 -13.00 -2.71
N PRO A 175 53.69 -11.78 -2.62
CA PRO A 175 52.70 -11.31 -3.60
C PRO A 175 53.36 -11.07 -4.98
N ARG A 176 52.85 -11.75 -6.01
CA ARG A 176 53.12 -11.40 -7.41
C ARG A 176 52.06 -10.41 -7.87
N PHE A 177 52.46 -9.17 -8.12
CA PHE A 177 51.59 -8.14 -8.71
C PHE A 177 51.41 -8.42 -10.21
N GLY A 178 50.29 -9.05 -10.58
CA GLY A 178 49.79 -9.17 -11.95
C GLY A 178 48.73 -8.11 -12.26
N PRO A 179 48.45 -7.79 -13.54
CA PRO A 179 47.72 -6.59 -13.93
C PRO A 179 46.25 -6.68 -13.53
N PHE A 180 45.77 -5.61 -12.90
CA PHE A 180 44.40 -5.41 -12.45
C PHE A 180 43.40 -5.57 -13.60
N ILE A 181 42.53 -6.59 -13.50
CA ILE A 181 41.23 -6.62 -14.16
C ILE A 181 40.15 -6.66 -13.08
N LEU A 182 39.24 -5.69 -13.17
CA LEU A 182 37.99 -5.48 -12.45
C LEU A 182 37.33 -6.75 -11.86
N GLY A 183 37.16 -6.77 -10.53
CA GLY A 183 36.24 -7.69 -9.86
C GLY A 183 36.76 -8.22 -8.52
N VAL A 184 36.01 -7.92 -7.46
CA VAL A 184 35.79 -8.75 -6.25
C VAL A 184 36.96 -9.59 -5.72
N GLY A 185 37.43 -9.27 -4.50
CA GLY A 185 38.08 -10.27 -3.64
C GLY A 185 39.15 -9.71 -2.71
N GLY A 186 38.74 -9.12 -1.58
CA GLY A 186 39.60 -9.05 -0.41
C GLY A 186 39.80 -10.47 0.12
N GLY A 187 40.86 -11.15 -0.31
CA GLY A 187 41.21 -12.48 0.16
C GLY A 187 41.62 -12.41 1.63
N ALA A 188 40.74 -12.88 2.52
CA ALA A 188 41.08 -13.13 3.91
C ALA A 188 41.95 -14.38 3.99
N CYS A 189 43.26 -14.21 4.15
CA CYS A 189 44.11 -15.26 4.67
C CYS A 189 43.86 -15.46 6.18
N ARG A 190 44.24 -16.62 6.71
CA ARG A 190 44.32 -16.87 8.16
C ARG A 190 45.75 -17.28 8.51
N ASP A 191 46.30 -16.72 9.60
CA ASP A 191 47.60 -17.12 10.17
C ASP A 191 47.57 -18.56 10.72
#